data_AF-V4LAS6-F1
#
_entry.id   AF-V4LAS6-F1
#
_cell.length_a   1.000
_cell.length_b   1.000
_cell.length_c   1.000
_cell.angle_alpha   90.00
_cell.angle_beta   90.00
_cell.angle_gamma   90.00
#
_symmetry.space_group_name_H-M   'P 1'
#
loop_
_entity.id
_entity.type
_entity.pdbx_description
1 polymer ?
#
loop_
_entity_poly.entity_id
_entity_poly.type
_entity_poly.pdbx_seq_one_letter_code
_entity_poly.pdbx_strand_id
1 'polypeptide(L)'
;MAFAKMMFLFSKFQQGIGVLAKSTTFAKNQRQLQFEADINKLFMFTSYNRLGRDAEEADAEEIIEMAGKATLSEQEKQVQENIHYQLEKFCASMDEILLPDSDKTNDFSTADKLVVPETKPLKLAEVSQRLKDRIGYTLKIKPSLIPHKDAGQGCFIDGEADVGAVLAFYPGVVYSPAFHRYIPGYPNVDAHNSYLITRYDGTVINAQPWGCGGESRQVWNGSFTTPEVRANVKTVENGSDKVSKILSKPLEGSGNVKAVLELRNPLAFGHFANHPSKDMDPNIMICPYDFLLSEEAMRACIPNVAFRNEGGLKMMKSESFLFMTRSNSSLDAPVLKTLVLVATRALCNEELMLNYRLSSFERRPEWYTPVDEEEYR
;
A
#
# COMPACT_ATOMS: atom_id res chain seq x y z
N MET A 1 -11.62 28.41 10.45
CA MET A 1 -11.39 29.02 9.12
C MET A 1 -10.59 28.11 8.19
N ALA A 2 -9.49 27.47 8.63
CA ALA A 2 -8.69 26.55 7.82
C ALA A 2 -9.49 25.37 7.21
N PHE A 3 -10.36 24.72 8.00
CA PHE A 3 -11.18 23.58 7.53
C PHE A 3 -12.16 23.94 6.39
N ALA A 4 -12.74 25.14 6.42
CA ALA A 4 -13.64 25.63 5.37
C ALA A 4 -12.88 25.99 4.08
N LYS A 5 -11.67 26.57 4.22
CA LYS A 5 -10.76 26.85 3.10
C LYS A 5 -10.33 25.54 2.41
N MET A 6 -9.97 24.52 3.20
CA MET A 6 -9.53 23.22 2.69
C MET A 6 -10.67 22.42 2.01
N MET A 7 -11.90 22.46 2.55
CA MET A 7 -13.09 21.87 1.92
C MET A 7 -13.45 22.54 0.58
N PHE A 8 -13.29 23.86 0.47
CA PHE A 8 -13.52 24.58 -0.78
C PHE A 8 -12.45 24.28 -1.84
N LEU A 9 -11.18 24.22 -1.44
CA LEU A 9 -10.07 23.84 -2.34
C LEU A 9 -10.21 22.40 -2.82
N PHE A 10 -10.65 21.49 -1.95
CA PHE A 10 -11.03 20.13 -2.35
C PHE A 10 -12.14 20.14 -3.41
N SER A 11 -13.17 20.98 -3.24
CA SER A 11 -14.22 21.15 -4.27
C SER A 11 -13.65 21.68 -5.59
N LYS A 12 -12.71 22.63 -5.57
CA LYS A 12 -12.02 23.11 -6.78
C LYS A 12 -11.20 22.02 -7.46
N PHE A 13 -10.46 21.19 -6.72
CA PHE A 13 -9.75 20.05 -7.28
C PHE A 13 -10.71 19.03 -7.91
N GLN A 14 -11.82 18.69 -7.24
CA GLN A 14 -12.85 17.82 -7.81
C GLN A 14 -13.47 18.40 -9.09
N GLN A 15 -13.68 19.72 -9.15
CA GLN A 15 -14.18 20.40 -10.35
C GLN A 15 -13.15 20.41 -11.49
N GLY A 16 -11.86 20.65 -11.20
CA GLY A 16 -10.77 20.60 -12.18
C GLY A 16 -10.60 19.22 -12.80
N ILE A 17 -10.67 18.16 -11.98
CA ILE A 17 -10.66 16.75 -12.43
C ILE A 17 -11.77 16.51 -13.46
N GLY A 18 -12.99 16.98 -13.17
CA GLY A 18 -14.15 16.81 -14.06
C GLY A 18 -14.03 17.52 -15.41
N VAL A 19 -13.16 18.54 -15.52
CA VAL A 19 -12.90 19.26 -16.77
C VAL A 19 -11.80 18.55 -17.58
N LEU A 20 -10.72 18.09 -16.94
CA LEU A 20 -9.64 17.36 -17.63
C LEU A 20 -10.10 16.00 -18.17
N ALA A 21 -10.96 15.28 -17.45
CA ALA A 21 -11.45 13.96 -17.86
C ALA A 21 -12.26 13.97 -19.17
N LYS A 22 -12.72 15.15 -19.64
CA LYS A 22 -13.56 15.30 -20.84
C LYS A 22 -12.77 15.52 -22.13
N SER A 23 -11.44 15.60 -22.06
CA SER A 23 -10.58 15.84 -23.22
C SER A 23 -9.62 14.67 -23.46
N THR A 24 -10.05 13.65 -24.24
CA THR A 24 -9.24 12.99 -25.30
C THR A 24 -9.99 11.82 -25.96
N THR A 25 -9.72 11.65 -27.25
CA THR A 25 -10.40 10.83 -28.25
C THR A 25 -9.82 9.40 -28.38
N PHE A 26 -10.69 8.41 -28.61
CA PHE A 26 -10.50 7.04 -29.16
C PHE A 26 -9.56 5.99 -28.48
N ALA A 27 -10.17 4.84 -28.13
CA ALA A 27 -9.63 3.48 -27.98
C ALA A 27 -8.49 3.22 -26.96
N LYS A 28 -8.49 3.88 -25.80
CA LYS A 28 -7.70 3.42 -24.65
C LYS A 28 -8.46 2.35 -23.86
N ASN A 29 -7.74 1.36 -23.33
CA ASN A 29 -8.29 0.40 -22.36
C ASN A 29 -8.84 1.18 -21.15
N GLN A 30 -10.08 0.90 -20.72
CA GLN A 30 -10.72 1.57 -19.56
C GLN A 30 -9.82 1.58 -18.32
N ARG A 31 -9.06 0.50 -18.10
CA ARG A 31 -8.08 0.41 -17.00
C ARG A 31 -6.96 1.44 -17.12
N GLN A 32 -6.53 1.77 -18.34
CA GLN A 32 -5.49 2.76 -18.60
C GLN A 32 -6.00 4.19 -18.36
N LEU A 33 -7.22 4.49 -18.80
CA LEU A 33 -7.85 5.78 -18.51
C LEU A 33 -8.03 5.99 -17.00
N GLN A 34 -8.43 4.94 -16.29
CA GLN A 34 -8.52 4.97 -14.83
C GLN A 34 -7.17 5.28 -14.19
N PHE A 35 -6.11 4.61 -14.64
CA PHE A 35 -4.76 4.82 -14.13
C PHE A 35 -4.28 6.26 -14.37
N GLU A 36 -4.48 6.80 -15.57
CA GLU A 36 -4.15 8.18 -15.90
C GLU A 36 -4.92 9.17 -15.01
N ALA A 37 -6.23 8.95 -14.81
CA ALA A 37 -7.05 9.79 -13.93
C ALA A 37 -6.61 9.71 -12.46
N ASP A 38 -6.23 8.53 -11.97
CA ASP A 38 -5.75 8.35 -10.60
C ASP A 38 -4.40 9.03 -10.38
N ILE A 39 -3.46 8.91 -11.32
CA ILE A 39 -2.17 9.59 -11.25
C ILE A 39 -2.36 11.11 -11.27
N ASN A 40 -3.27 11.63 -12.09
CA ASN A 40 -3.60 13.05 -12.10
C ASN A 40 -4.14 13.52 -10.73
N LYS A 41 -5.07 12.77 -10.13
CA LYS A 41 -5.58 13.03 -8.76
C LYS A 41 -4.47 13.01 -7.72
N LEU A 42 -3.61 11.98 -7.74
CA LEU A 42 -2.47 11.85 -6.83
C LEU A 42 -1.47 12.99 -6.99
N PHE A 43 -1.19 13.42 -8.23
CA PHE A 43 -0.33 14.56 -8.51
C PHE A 43 -0.86 15.80 -7.80
N MET A 44 -2.15 16.10 -7.96
CA MET A 44 -2.77 17.27 -7.32
C MET A 44 -2.74 17.17 -5.79
N PHE A 45 -3.21 16.05 -5.21
CA PHE A 45 -3.28 15.90 -3.76
C PHE A 45 -1.89 15.92 -3.10
N THR A 46 -0.94 15.17 -3.63
CA THR A 46 0.40 15.06 -3.03
C THR A 46 1.23 16.34 -3.23
N SER A 47 1.04 17.05 -4.35
CA SER A 47 1.69 18.35 -4.57
C SER A 47 1.12 19.42 -3.65
N TYR A 48 -0.19 19.41 -3.40
CA TYR A 48 -0.79 20.30 -2.43
C TYR A 48 -0.28 20.00 -1.01
N ASN A 49 -0.20 18.71 -0.63
CA ASN A 49 0.38 18.31 0.65
C ASN A 49 1.82 18.80 0.84
N ARG A 50 2.60 18.83 -0.25
CA ARG A 50 4.00 19.28 -0.24
C ARG A 50 4.17 20.73 0.22
N LEU A 51 3.17 21.58 -0.03
CA LEU A 51 3.16 22.98 0.37
C LEU A 51 2.97 23.16 1.89
N GLY A 52 2.40 22.16 2.56
CA GLY A 52 2.14 22.20 3.99
C GLY A 52 0.94 23.09 4.37
N ARG A 53 0.89 23.48 5.64
CA ARG A 53 -0.28 24.17 6.24
C ARG A 53 -0.43 25.64 5.83
N ASP A 54 0.61 26.22 5.25
CA ASP A 54 0.64 27.62 4.81
C ASP A 54 0.11 27.80 3.38
N ALA A 55 -0.33 26.72 2.72
CA ALA A 55 -0.85 26.75 1.36
C ALA A 55 -2.08 27.67 1.21
N GLU A 56 -2.04 28.51 0.19
CA GLU A 56 -3.11 29.43 -0.19
C GLU A 56 -3.94 28.88 -1.35
N GLU A 57 -5.00 29.62 -1.70
CA GLU A 57 -5.88 29.24 -2.81
C GLU A 57 -5.19 29.37 -4.17
N ALA A 58 -4.33 30.38 -4.33
CA ALA A 58 -3.54 30.57 -5.54
C ALA A 58 -2.64 29.36 -5.83
N ASP A 59 -2.08 28.73 -4.79
CA ASP A 59 -1.22 27.56 -4.96
C ASP A 59 -1.99 26.35 -5.50
N ALA A 60 -3.26 26.18 -5.10
CA ALA A 60 -4.10 25.13 -5.64
C ALA A 60 -4.43 25.36 -7.13
N GLU A 61 -4.65 26.60 -7.53
CA GLU A 61 -4.88 26.97 -8.93
C GLU A 61 -3.63 26.71 -9.79
N GLU A 62 -2.44 27.05 -9.28
CA GLU A 62 -1.17 26.76 -9.94
C GLU A 62 -0.96 25.25 -10.11
N ILE A 63 -1.23 24.44 -9.07
CA ILE A 63 -1.12 22.97 -9.16
C ILE A 63 -2.09 22.41 -10.22
N ILE A 64 -3.31 22.93 -10.31
CA ILE A 64 -4.28 22.51 -11.34
C ILE A 64 -3.77 22.88 -12.74
N GLU A 65 -3.20 24.07 -12.91
CA GLU A 65 -2.61 24.50 -14.18
C GLU A 65 -1.41 23.61 -14.58
N MET A 66 -0.53 23.30 -13.63
CA MET A 66 0.59 22.38 -13.82
C MET A 66 0.10 20.98 -14.20
N ALA A 67 -0.93 20.46 -13.52
CA ALA A 67 -1.51 19.16 -13.81
C ALA A 67 -2.08 19.09 -15.23
N GLY A 68 -2.66 20.20 -15.74
CA GLY A 68 -3.16 20.31 -17.12
C GLY A 68 -2.08 20.38 -18.21
N LYS A 69 -0.84 20.71 -17.85
CA LYS A 69 0.29 20.82 -18.79
C LYS A 69 1.24 19.63 -18.72
N ALA A 70 1.36 19.00 -17.56
CA ALA A 70 2.27 17.88 -17.33
C ALA A 70 1.84 16.63 -18.07
N THR A 71 2.81 15.93 -18.66
CA THR A 71 2.63 14.58 -19.21
C THR A 71 2.41 13.56 -18.09
N LEU A 72 1.86 12.39 -18.44
CA LEU A 72 1.66 11.31 -17.47
C LEU A 72 2.96 10.92 -16.74
N SER A 73 4.07 10.81 -17.47
CA SER A 73 5.35 10.41 -16.88
C SER A 73 5.90 11.47 -15.91
N GLU A 74 5.70 12.75 -16.20
CA GLU A 74 6.06 13.85 -15.30
C GLU A 74 5.18 13.81 -14.03
N GLN A 75 3.87 13.56 -14.18
CA GLN A 75 2.97 13.41 -13.04
C GLN A 75 3.36 12.21 -12.17
N GLU A 76 3.62 11.05 -12.77
CA GLU A 76 4.08 9.85 -12.05
C GLU A 76 5.36 10.12 -11.27
N LYS A 77 6.35 10.76 -11.91
CA LYS A 77 7.62 11.11 -11.28
C LYS A 77 7.41 12.02 -10.08
N GLN A 78 6.64 13.10 -10.23
CA GLN A 78 6.38 14.03 -9.13
C GLN A 78 5.62 13.35 -7.97
N VAL A 79 4.67 12.46 -8.29
CA VAL A 79 3.97 11.65 -7.27
C VAL A 79 4.96 10.76 -6.52
N GLN A 80 5.86 10.05 -7.20
CA GLN A 80 6.90 9.24 -6.54
C GLN A 80 7.76 10.09 -5.59
N GLU A 81 8.23 11.26 -6.04
CA GLU A 81 9.05 12.17 -5.24
C GLU A 81 8.31 12.71 -4.00
N ASN A 82 7.04 13.09 -4.16
CA ASN A 82 6.22 13.58 -3.05
C ASN A 82 5.95 12.50 -2.01
N ILE A 83 5.63 11.28 -2.45
CA ILE A 83 5.40 10.14 -1.57
C ILE A 83 6.70 9.74 -0.87
N HIS A 84 7.80 9.62 -1.61
CA HIS A 84 9.10 9.26 -1.07
C HIS A 84 9.52 10.20 0.06
N TYR A 85 9.36 11.51 -0.11
CA TYR A 85 9.66 12.49 0.94
C TYR A 85 8.82 12.33 2.21
N GLN A 86 7.53 12.02 2.08
CA GLN A 86 6.70 11.75 3.26
C GLN A 86 7.17 10.48 3.98
N LEU A 87 7.54 9.45 3.21
CA LEU A 87 8.05 8.20 3.76
C LEU A 87 9.43 8.34 4.39
N GLU A 88 10.31 9.17 3.83
CA GLU A 88 11.62 9.49 4.41
C GLU A 88 11.45 10.12 5.81
N LYS A 89 10.55 11.10 5.95
CA LYS A 89 10.20 11.71 7.25
C LYS A 89 9.61 10.71 8.23
N PHE A 90 8.74 9.82 7.75
CA PHE A 90 8.17 8.75 8.55
C PHE A 90 9.27 7.80 9.05
N CYS A 91 10.17 7.36 8.17
CA CYS A 91 11.28 6.47 8.52
C CYS A 91 12.24 7.12 9.51
N ALA A 92 12.59 8.40 9.31
CA ALA A 92 13.40 9.15 10.26
C ALA A 92 12.72 9.22 11.65
N SER A 93 11.42 9.47 11.70
CA SER A 93 10.65 9.47 12.95
C SER A 93 10.64 8.09 13.62
N MET A 94 10.49 7.02 12.85
CA MET A 94 10.56 5.64 13.35
C MET A 94 11.94 5.31 13.91
N ASP A 95 13.01 5.73 13.25
CA ASP A 95 14.38 5.52 13.72
C ASP A 95 14.65 6.26 15.02
N GLU A 96 14.21 7.52 15.14
CA GLU A 96 14.33 8.26 16.41
C GLU A 96 13.55 7.61 17.56
N ILE A 97 12.42 6.95 17.26
CA ILE A 97 11.62 6.23 18.27
C ILE A 97 12.31 4.92 18.67
N LEU A 98 12.84 4.17 17.70
CA LEU A 98 13.20 2.76 17.85
C LEU A 98 14.69 2.53 18.09
N LEU A 99 15.57 3.37 17.56
CA LEU A 99 17.01 3.18 17.74
C LEU A 99 17.42 3.65 19.14
N PRO A 100 18.35 2.93 19.80
CA PRO A 100 18.92 3.38 21.07
C PRO A 100 19.60 4.74 20.88
N ASP A 101 19.52 5.60 21.91
CA ASP A 101 20.29 6.84 21.90
C ASP A 101 21.77 6.40 21.92
N SER A 102 22.53 6.80 20.91
CA SER A 102 23.90 6.30 20.76
C SER A 102 24.74 6.73 21.97
N ASP A 103 25.03 5.81 22.89
CA ASP A 103 26.22 5.94 23.72
C ASP A 103 27.41 5.73 22.78
N LYS A 104 28.18 6.80 22.60
CA LYS A 104 29.42 6.80 21.82
C LYS A 104 30.45 5.91 22.51
N THR A 105 30.39 4.60 22.29
CA THR A 105 31.51 3.71 22.56
C THR A 105 31.62 2.68 21.45
N ASN A 106 32.67 2.86 20.65
CA ASN A 106 33.17 1.90 19.67
C ASN A 106 33.29 0.50 20.29
N ASP A 107 32.86 -0.52 19.56
CA ASP A 107 33.81 -1.59 19.24
C ASP A 107 33.43 -2.29 17.93
N PHE A 108 34.35 -2.27 16.98
CA PHE A 108 34.27 -3.05 15.75
C PHE A 108 34.66 -4.49 16.06
N SER A 109 33.78 -5.45 15.79
CA SER A 109 34.21 -6.82 15.54
C SER A 109 33.41 -7.44 14.40
N THR A 110 34.17 -7.92 13.42
CA THR A 110 33.76 -8.61 12.20
C THR A 110 33.51 -10.10 12.48
N ALA A 111 32.30 -10.59 12.24
CA ALA A 111 32.02 -11.99 11.88
C ALA A 111 30.58 -12.15 11.36
N ASP A 112 30.41 -12.92 10.29
CA ASP A 112 29.16 -13.32 9.62
C ASP A 112 28.06 -13.85 10.57
N LYS A 113 27.27 -12.93 11.13
CA LYS A 113 25.89 -13.18 11.52
C LYS A 113 25.06 -12.02 10.99
N LEU A 114 23.91 -12.34 10.40
CA LEU A 114 22.84 -11.36 10.19
C LEU A 114 22.38 -10.86 11.56
N VAL A 115 23.11 -9.91 12.12
CA VAL A 115 22.77 -9.25 13.39
C VAL A 115 21.62 -8.32 13.05
N VAL A 116 20.41 -8.73 13.40
CA VAL A 116 19.27 -7.81 13.40
C VAL A 116 19.63 -6.66 14.34
N PRO A 117 19.66 -5.40 13.86
CA PRO A 117 20.04 -4.28 14.71
C PRO A 117 19.16 -4.23 15.96
N GLU A 118 19.78 -4.10 17.12
CA GLU A 118 19.04 -3.94 18.38
C GLU A 118 18.23 -2.64 18.34
N THR A 119 16.98 -2.73 18.80
CA THR A 119 16.06 -1.61 18.90
C THR A 119 15.55 -1.53 20.32
N LYS A 120 15.12 -0.34 20.74
CA LYS A 120 14.44 -0.11 22.02
C LYS A 120 13.30 -1.14 22.16
N PRO A 121 13.13 -1.78 23.33
CA PRO A 121 12.14 -2.83 23.56
C PRO A 121 10.74 -2.26 23.76
N LEU A 122 10.29 -1.44 22.81
CA LEU A 122 8.98 -0.82 22.78
C LEU A 122 7.97 -1.76 22.13
N LYS A 123 6.74 -1.75 22.65
CA LYS A 123 5.60 -2.43 22.03
C LYS A 123 5.03 -1.61 20.88
N LEU A 124 4.33 -2.25 19.95
CA LEU A 124 3.67 -1.56 18.84
C LEU A 124 2.77 -0.40 19.30
N ALA A 125 2.04 -0.56 20.40
CA ALA A 125 1.18 0.50 20.95
C ALA A 125 1.98 1.74 21.38
N GLU A 126 3.16 1.56 21.96
CA GLU A 126 4.03 2.66 22.40
C GLU A 126 4.67 3.35 21.19
N VAL A 127 5.10 2.57 20.19
CA VAL A 127 5.61 3.10 18.92
C VAL A 127 4.53 3.92 18.21
N SER A 128 3.30 3.41 18.17
CA SER A 128 2.14 4.09 17.56
C SER A 128 1.84 5.42 18.24
N GLN A 129 1.86 5.46 19.57
CA GLN A 129 1.64 6.71 20.32
C GLN A 129 2.76 7.72 20.07
N ARG A 130 4.02 7.30 20.16
CA ARG A 130 5.17 8.19 19.92
C ARG A 130 5.22 8.70 18.48
N LEU A 131 4.81 7.88 17.51
CA LEU A 131 4.70 8.29 16.12
C LEU A 131 3.61 9.35 15.96
N LYS A 132 2.42 9.12 16.56
CA LYS A 132 1.32 10.08 16.56
C LYS A 132 1.76 11.44 17.11
N ASP A 133 2.50 11.46 18.21
CA ASP A 133 3.00 12.70 18.82
C ASP A 133 3.95 13.49 17.89
N ARG A 134 4.59 12.82 16.92
CA ARG A 134 5.55 13.40 15.97
C ARG A 134 4.91 13.82 14.64
N ILE A 135 4.07 12.97 14.05
CA ILE A 135 3.50 13.20 12.70
C ILE A 135 2.04 13.63 12.73
N GLY A 136 1.41 13.65 13.90
CA GLY A 136 0.02 14.08 14.11
C GLY A 136 -1.02 12.97 14.09
N TYR A 137 -0.69 11.77 13.58
CA TYR A 137 -1.61 10.65 13.51
C TYR A 137 -0.93 9.28 13.60
N THR A 138 -1.75 8.27 13.87
CA THR A 138 -1.42 6.85 13.75
C THR A 138 -2.67 6.08 13.29
N LEU A 139 -2.57 4.76 13.11
CA LEU A 139 -3.70 3.92 12.74
C LEU A 139 -4.12 2.98 13.86
N LYS A 140 -5.41 2.66 13.91
CA LYS A 140 -5.99 1.69 14.84
C LYS A 140 -6.93 0.76 14.12
N ILE A 141 -6.83 -0.53 14.43
CA ILE A 141 -7.79 -1.54 13.97
C ILE A 141 -8.92 -1.64 14.99
N LYS A 142 -10.16 -1.52 14.52
CA LYS A 142 -11.38 -1.63 15.33
C LYS A 142 -12.47 -2.30 14.49
N PRO A 143 -13.58 -2.78 15.08
CA PRO A 143 -14.75 -3.18 14.30
C PRO A 143 -15.19 -2.06 13.34
N SER A 144 -15.46 -2.42 12.08
CA SER A 144 -15.87 -1.46 11.05
C SER A 144 -17.22 -0.82 11.38
N LEU A 145 -17.42 0.43 10.96
CA LEU A 145 -18.69 1.14 11.04
C LEU A 145 -19.65 0.75 9.91
N ILE A 146 -19.18 0.01 8.90
CA ILE A 146 -20.03 -0.45 7.80
C ILE A 146 -21.10 -1.39 8.36
N PRO A 147 -22.39 -1.13 8.09
CA PRO A 147 -23.50 -1.92 8.61
C PRO A 147 -23.67 -3.24 7.84
N HIS A 148 -22.62 -4.07 7.80
CA HIS A 148 -22.62 -5.37 7.14
C HIS A 148 -21.91 -6.42 8.01
N LYS A 149 -22.51 -7.61 8.12
CA LYS A 149 -22.00 -8.70 8.97
C LYS A 149 -20.58 -9.15 8.61
N ASP A 150 -20.21 -9.01 7.33
CA ASP A 150 -18.91 -9.43 6.80
C ASP A 150 -17.89 -8.27 6.74
N ALA A 151 -18.24 -7.06 7.21
CA ALA A 151 -17.31 -5.92 7.23
C ALA A 151 -16.14 -6.12 8.22
N GLY A 152 -16.32 -6.96 9.24
CA GLY A 152 -15.26 -7.37 10.14
C GLY A 152 -14.54 -6.21 10.83
N GLN A 153 -13.22 -6.11 10.63
CA GLN A 153 -12.39 -5.03 11.15
C GLN A 153 -12.19 -3.95 10.09
N GLY A 154 -12.10 -2.70 10.54
CA GLY A 154 -11.74 -1.54 9.74
C GLY A 154 -10.46 -0.87 10.24
N CYS A 155 -9.82 -0.12 9.35
CA CYS A 155 -8.67 0.72 9.65
C CYS A 155 -9.12 2.15 9.97
N PHE A 156 -8.74 2.69 11.13
CA PHE A 156 -9.13 4.02 11.57
C PHE A 156 -7.89 4.90 11.72
N ILE A 157 -7.97 6.14 11.25
CA ILE A 157 -7.00 7.16 11.64
C ILE A 157 -7.28 7.59 13.09
N ASP A 158 -6.23 7.76 13.88
CA ASP A 158 -6.28 8.37 15.21
C ASP A 158 -5.33 9.57 15.24
N GLY A 159 -5.89 10.77 15.23
CA GLY A 159 -5.20 12.02 14.93
C GLY A 159 -5.76 12.71 13.68
N GLU A 160 -4.96 13.62 13.13
CA GLU A 160 -5.34 14.47 11.99
C GLU A 160 -4.33 14.29 10.86
N ALA A 161 -4.85 14.18 9.63
CA ALA A 161 -4.03 14.14 8.42
C ALA A 161 -4.63 15.06 7.35
N ASP A 162 -3.76 15.82 6.69
CA ASP A 162 -4.13 16.72 5.60
C ASP A 162 -4.33 15.94 4.28
N VAL A 163 -5.01 16.56 3.31
CA VAL A 163 -5.15 15.99 1.96
C VAL A 163 -3.76 15.68 1.36
N GLY A 164 -3.65 14.56 0.64
CA GLY A 164 -2.41 14.09 0.05
C GLY A 164 -1.41 13.47 1.02
N ALA A 165 -1.75 13.36 2.30
CA ALA A 165 -0.91 12.66 3.28
C ALA A 165 -0.90 11.14 3.03
N VAL A 166 0.26 10.51 3.21
CA VAL A 166 0.43 9.05 3.20
C VAL A 166 -0.04 8.48 4.53
N LEU A 167 -1.14 7.74 4.51
CA LEU A 167 -1.78 7.23 5.73
C LEU A 167 -1.32 5.82 6.07
N ALA A 168 -1.15 4.97 5.06
CA ALA A 168 -0.87 3.56 5.28
C ALA A 168 -0.03 2.95 4.17
N PHE A 169 0.76 1.94 4.51
CA PHE A 169 1.29 0.98 3.55
C PHE A 169 0.27 -0.14 3.33
N TYR A 170 0.25 -0.70 2.12
CA TYR A 170 -0.31 -2.03 1.89
C TYR A 170 0.82 -3.06 2.02
N PRO A 171 0.92 -3.77 3.16
CA PRO A 171 2.10 -4.55 3.50
C PRO A 171 2.10 -5.93 2.82
N GLY A 172 3.17 -6.68 3.02
CA GLY A 172 3.24 -8.11 2.72
C GLY A 172 4.08 -8.47 1.49
N VAL A 173 3.79 -9.63 0.92
CA VAL A 173 4.65 -10.25 -0.11
C VAL A 173 4.24 -9.76 -1.50
N VAL A 174 5.22 -9.25 -2.24
CA VAL A 174 5.09 -8.71 -3.59
C VAL A 174 5.43 -9.79 -4.60
N TYR A 175 4.49 -10.10 -5.47
CA TYR A 175 4.61 -11.05 -6.57
C TYR A 175 4.53 -10.30 -7.89
N SER A 176 5.62 -10.30 -8.64
CA SER A 176 5.55 -9.86 -10.01
C SER A 176 4.73 -10.84 -10.87
N PRO A 177 4.26 -10.42 -12.04
CA PRO A 177 3.50 -11.27 -12.95
C PRO A 177 4.13 -12.65 -13.25
N ALA A 178 5.46 -12.74 -13.25
CA ALA A 178 6.20 -13.98 -13.46
C ALA A 178 5.97 -15.03 -12.35
N PHE A 179 5.53 -14.60 -11.17
CA PHE A 179 5.41 -15.42 -9.98
C PHE A 179 3.97 -15.61 -9.49
N HIS A 180 2.94 -15.22 -10.25
CA HIS A 180 1.53 -15.38 -9.86
C HIS A 180 1.16 -16.82 -9.48
N ARG A 181 1.71 -17.83 -10.17
CA ARG A 181 1.48 -19.26 -9.87
C ARG A 181 1.96 -19.71 -8.48
N TYR A 182 2.76 -18.88 -7.80
CA TYR A 182 3.27 -19.15 -6.45
C TYR A 182 2.48 -18.40 -5.37
N ILE A 183 1.46 -17.62 -5.75
CA ILE A 183 0.53 -17.05 -4.78
C ILE A 183 -0.26 -18.21 -4.16
N PRO A 184 -0.34 -18.30 -2.82
CA PRO A 184 -1.11 -19.35 -2.15
C PRO A 184 -2.56 -19.39 -2.66
N GLY A 185 -3.05 -20.59 -2.97
CA GLY A 185 -4.41 -20.80 -3.51
C GLY A 185 -4.51 -20.74 -5.03
N TYR A 186 -3.42 -20.48 -5.77
CA TYR A 186 -3.46 -20.41 -7.23
C TYR A 186 -4.06 -21.67 -7.89
N PRO A 187 -4.96 -21.53 -8.89
CA PRO A 187 -5.40 -20.29 -9.52
C PRO A 187 -6.46 -19.49 -8.73
N ASN A 188 -7.16 -20.13 -7.79
CA ASN A 188 -8.26 -19.52 -7.01
C ASN A 188 -7.74 -18.82 -5.75
N VAL A 189 -6.85 -17.85 -5.95
CA VAL A 189 -6.08 -17.17 -4.89
C VAL A 189 -6.96 -16.38 -3.92
N ASP A 190 -8.13 -15.93 -4.36
CA ASP A 190 -9.05 -15.05 -3.67
C ASP A 190 -10.07 -15.78 -2.78
N ALA A 191 -10.34 -17.06 -3.06
CA ALA A 191 -11.36 -17.86 -2.36
C ALA A 191 -11.24 -17.84 -0.83
N HIS A 192 -10.01 -17.71 -0.30
CA HIS A 192 -9.73 -17.65 1.13
C HIS A 192 -8.75 -16.51 1.50
N ASN A 193 -8.56 -15.54 0.61
CA ASN A 193 -7.64 -14.43 0.83
C ASN A 193 -8.23 -13.11 0.32
N SER A 194 -8.87 -12.39 1.24
CA SER A 194 -9.42 -11.05 0.99
C SER A 194 -8.37 -9.94 1.00
N TYR A 195 -7.09 -10.26 1.22
CA TYR A 195 -6.00 -9.29 1.40
C TYR A 195 -5.04 -9.25 0.21
N LEU A 196 -5.52 -9.63 -0.98
CA LEU A 196 -4.80 -9.48 -2.24
C LEU A 196 -5.16 -8.15 -2.92
N ILE A 197 -4.15 -7.45 -3.43
CA ILE A 197 -4.33 -6.25 -4.24
C ILE A 197 -3.42 -6.30 -5.47
N THR A 198 -3.91 -5.79 -6.60
CA THR A 198 -3.20 -5.81 -7.88
C THR A 198 -2.89 -4.39 -8.34
N ARG A 199 -1.61 -4.09 -8.55
CA ARG A 199 -1.13 -2.85 -9.17
C ARG A 199 -1.50 -2.78 -10.64
N TYR A 200 -1.46 -1.58 -11.22
CA TYR A 200 -1.72 -1.38 -12.65
C TYR A 200 -0.75 -2.20 -13.54
N ASP A 201 0.53 -2.29 -13.15
CA ASP A 201 1.56 -3.08 -13.84
C ASP A 201 1.40 -4.62 -13.69
N GLY A 202 0.36 -5.09 -12.99
CA GLY A 202 0.07 -6.50 -12.79
C GLY A 202 0.80 -7.14 -11.60
N THR A 203 1.59 -6.37 -10.86
CA THR A 203 2.18 -6.82 -9.60
C THR A 203 1.09 -7.06 -8.56
N VAL A 204 1.14 -8.18 -7.86
CA VAL A 204 0.19 -8.54 -6.79
C VAL A 204 0.87 -8.43 -5.44
N ILE A 205 0.20 -7.83 -4.46
CA ILE A 205 0.67 -7.78 -3.07
C ILE A 205 -0.29 -8.63 -2.23
N ASN A 206 0.28 -9.59 -1.48
CA ASN A 206 -0.44 -10.42 -0.53
C ASN A 206 -0.12 -9.96 0.90
N ALA A 207 -1.09 -9.29 1.54
CA ALA A 207 -0.95 -8.82 2.92
C ALA A 207 -1.34 -9.86 3.98
N GLN A 208 -1.94 -11.01 3.59
CA GLN A 208 -2.37 -12.03 4.57
C GLN A 208 -1.24 -12.51 5.50
N PRO A 209 0.01 -12.74 5.03
CA PRO A 209 1.12 -13.10 5.92
C PRO A 209 1.50 -12.00 6.92
N TRP A 210 1.18 -10.73 6.65
CA TRP A 210 1.49 -9.61 7.55
C TRP A 210 0.57 -9.57 8.78
N GLY A 211 -0.72 -9.87 8.61
CA GLY A 211 -1.70 -9.78 9.69
C GLY A 211 -1.68 -8.40 10.36
N CYS A 212 -1.53 -8.35 11.68
CA CYS A 212 -1.46 -7.09 12.42
C CYS A 212 -0.02 -6.59 12.67
N GLY A 213 0.98 -7.12 11.97
CA GLY A 213 2.39 -6.87 12.27
C GLY A 213 2.89 -7.70 13.46
N GLY A 214 3.81 -7.14 14.24
CA GLY A 214 4.47 -7.84 15.35
C GLY A 214 5.08 -6.90 16.39
N GLU A 215 5.78 -7.47 17.36
CA GLU A 215 6.31 -6.74 18.52
C GLU A 215 7.84 -6.54 18.48
N SER A 216 8.48 -6.86 17.36
CA SER A 216 9.93 -6.71 17.21
C SER A 216 10.37 -6.61 15.76
N ARG A 217 11.59 -6.11 15.57
CA ARG A 217 12.31 -6.18 14.29
C ARG A 217 12.76 -7.61 14.03
N GLN A 218 12.46 -8.15 12.85
CA GLN A 218 12.72 -9.56 12.54
C GLN A 218 13.20 -9.75 11.10
N VAL A 219 13.92 -10.84 10.87
CA VAL A 219 14.23 -11.30 9.51
C VAL A 219 12.95 -11.90 8.91
N TRP A 220 12.40 -11.22 7.92
CA TRP A 220 11.29 -11.70 7.11
C TRP A 220 11.80 -12.66 6.04
N ASN A 221 11.28 -13.89 6.05
CA ASN A 221 11.64 -14.97 5.12
C ASN A 221 10.48 -15.31 4.14
N GLY A 222 9.42 -14.51 4.11
CA GLY A 222 8.25 -14.75 3.25
C GLY A 222 7.26 -15.79 3.79
N SER A 223 7.56 -16.44 4.92
CA SER A 223 6.73 -17.48 5.53
C SER A 223 6.24 -17.02 6.90
N PHE A 224 5.10 -16.32 6.92
CA PHE A 224 4.26 -16.42 8.11
C PHE A 224 3.42 -17.66 7.90
N THR A 225 3.70 -18.67 8.72
CA THR A 225 2.67 -19.63 9.09
C THR A 225 1.51 -18.78 9.61
N THR A 226 0.38 -18.83 8.91
CA THR A 226 -0.86 -18.17 9.28
C THR A 226 -1.05 -18.23 10.80
N PRO A 227 -1.37 -17.13 11.49
CA PRO A 227 -1.82 -17.24 12.88
C PRO A 227 -2.96 -18.25 12.89
N GLU A 228 -2.86 -19.29 13.70
CA GLU A 228 -3.97 -20.23 13.91
C GLU A 228 -5.19 -19.40 14.30
N VAL A 229 -6.10 -19.19 13.36
CA VAL A 229 -7.45 -18.74 13.67
C VAL A 229 -7.97 -19.82 14.60
N ARG A 230 -8.07 -19.52 15.90
CA ARG A 230 -8.78 -20.36 16.88
C ARG A 230 -10.27 -20.33 16.54
N ALA A 231 -10.65 -20.93 15.43
CA ALA A 231 -12.02 -21.28 15.14
C ALA A 231 -12.32 -22.54 15.97
N ASN A 232 -12.90 -22.33 17.15
CA ASN A 232 -13.65 -23.38 17.85
C ASN A 232 -14.91 -23.70 17.02
N VAL A 233 -14.74 -24.41 15.91
CA VAL A 233 -15.85 -25.03 15.18
C VAL A 233 -15.46 -26.48 14.92
N LYS A 234 -16.14 -27.39 15.61
CA LYS A 234 -16.10 -28.82 15.29
C LYS A 234 -16.85 -29.03 13.97
N THR A 235 -16.18 -28.83 12.85
CA THR A 235 -16.67 -29.24 11.53
C THR A 235 -15.99 -30.53 11.13
N VAL A 236 -16.82 -31.51 10.74
CA VAL A 236 -16.43 -32.84 10.28
C VAL A 236 -15.61 -32.68 8.99
N GLU A 237 -14.33 -33.03 9.03
CA GLU A 237 -13.41 -32.92 7.87
C GLU A 237 -13.80 -33.92 6.76
N ASN A 238 -14.02 -33.42 5.54
CA ASN A 238 -14.21 -34.25 4.35
C ASN A 238 -12.89 -34.41 3.58
N GLY A 239 -12.78 -35.48 2.79
CA GLY A 239 -11.55 -35.88 2.08
C GLY A 239 -11.00 -34.85 1.08
N SER A 240 -11.81 -33.92 0.58
CA SER A 240 -11.38 -32.80 -0.28
C SER A 240 -10.53 -31.76 0.45
N ASP A 241 -10.79 -31.56 1.75
CA ASP A 241 -10.13 -30.52 2.55
C ASP A 241 -8.67 -30.88 2.83
N LYS A 242 -8.37 -32.19 2.88
CA LYS A 242 -6.99 -32.71 2.99
C LYS A 242 -6.20 -32.48 1.70
N VAL A 243 -6.83 -32.62 0.53
CA VAL A 243 -6.18 -32.38 -0.77
C VAL A 243 -5.92 -30.89 -0.98
N SER A 244 -6.88 -30.03 -0.62
CA SER A 244 -6.70 -28.57 -0.63
C SER A 244 -5.54 -28.15 0.30
N LYS A 245 -5.49 -28.68 1.54
CA LYS A 245 -4.38 -28.43 2.50
C LYS A 245 -3.00 -28.88 1.98
N ILE A 246 -2.94 -29.92 1.16
CA ILE A 246 -1.68 -30.44 0.59
C ILE A 246 -1.22 -29.58 -0.60
N LEU A 247 -2.16 -29.12 -1.43
CA LEU A 247 -1.88 -28.25 -2.59
C LEU A 247 -1.66 -26.79 -2.19
N SER A 248 -2.22 -26.35 -1.05
CA SER A 248 -2.01 -25.02 -0.47
C SER A 248 -0.74 -24.92 0.38
N LYS A 249 0.04 -26.01 0.52
CA LYS A 249 1.39 -25.88 1.09
C LYS A 249 2.19 -25.01 0.13
N PRO A 250 2.66 -23.82 0.55
CA PRO A 250 3.63 -23.10 -0.25
C PRO A 250 4.77 -24.08 -0.47
N LEU A 251 5.06 -24.42 -1.73
CA LEU A 251 6.35 -25.02 -2.03
C LEU A 251 7.37 -24.03 -1.46
N GLU A 252 8.18 -24.50 -0.51
CA GLU A 252 9.27 -23.74 0.10
C GLU A 252 10.24 -23.37 -1.03
N GLY A 253 9.89 -22.32 -1.76
CA GLY A 253 10.80 -21.59 -2.58
C GLY A 253 11.81 -21.06 -1.60
N SER A 254 12.99 -21.68 -1.59
CA SER A 254 14.18 -21.13 -0.95
C SER A 254 14.51 -19.81 -1.63
N GLY A 255 13.75 -18.78 -1.28
CA GLY A 255 13.92 -17.40 -1.69
C GLY A 255 14.91 -16.79 -0.73
N ASN A 256 16.16 -16.65 -1.17
CA ASN A 256 17.26 -16.02 -0.44
C ASN A 256 17.05 -14.52 -0.10
N VAL A 257 15.83 -14.00 -0.06
CA VAL A 257 15.56 -12.61 0.34
C VAL A 257 15.26 -12.58 1.83
N LYS A 258 16.32 -12.66 2.64
CA LYS A 258 16.25 -12.33 4.08
C LYS A 258 16.21 -10.81 4.20
N ALA A 259 15.03 -10.24 4.34
CA ALA A 259 14.89 -8.80 4.62
C ALA A 259 14.66 -8.59 6.11
N VAL A 260 15.39 -7.68 6.75
CA VAL A 260 15.10 -7.29 8.13
C VAL A 260 13.99 -6.23 8.09
N LEU A 261 12.83 -6.53 8.67
CA LEU A 261 11.68 -5.63 8.73
C LEU A 261 11.35 -5.24 10.17
N GLU A 262 10.91 -4.00 10.34
CA GLU A 262 10.27 -3.52 11.55
C GLU A 262 8.79 -3.91 11.56
N LEU A 263 8.43 -4.93 12.34
CA LEU A 263 7.04 -5.41 12.40
C LEU A 263 6.15 -4.51 13.26
N ARG A 264 6.73 -3.62 14.08
CA ARG A 264 5.99 -2.62 14.87
C ARG A 264 5.67 -1.38 14.03
N ASN A 265 5.33 -1.53 12.75
CA ASN A 265 5.04 -0.39 11.87
C ASN A 265 3.59 0.09 12.06
N PRO A 266 3.34 1.29 12.63
CA PRO A 266 1.98 1.76 12.91
C PRO A 266 1.16 2.14 11.68
N LEU A 267 1.78 2.22 10.50
CA LEU A 267 1.12 2.56 9.23
C LEU A 267 0.91 1.33 8.34
N ALA A 268 1.33 0.13 8.75
CA ALA A 268 1.25 -1.09 7.94
C ALA A 268 -0.11 -1.82 8.06
N PHE A 269 -1.21 -1.07 7.88
CA PHE A 269 -2.57 -1.56 8.07
C PHE A 269 -3.50 -1.33 6.86
N GLY A 270 -2.94 -0.96 5.70
CA GLY A 270 -3.76 -0.60 4.54
C GLY A 270 -4.70 -1.71 4.04
N HIS A 271 -4.37 -2.97 4.29
CA HIS A 271 -5.20 -4.13 3.94
C HIS A 271 -6.47 -4.29 4.82
N PHE A 272 -6.61 -3.52 5.89
CA PHE A 272 -7.84 -3.43 6.69
C PHE A 272 -8.75 -2.26 6.27
N ALA A 273 -8.37 -1.48 5.26
CA ALA A 273 -9.26 -0.45 4.72
C ALA A 273 -10.40 -1.11 3.95
N ASN A 274 -11.64 -0.79 4.32
CA ASN A 274 -12.82 -1.40 3.73
C ASN A 274 -13.38 -0.58 2.57
N HIS A 275 -14.18 -1.25 1.75
CA HIS A 275 -14.98 -0.57 0.75
C HIS A 275 -16.15 0.20 1.39
N PRO A 276 -16.39 1.47 1.03
CA PRO A 276 -17.54 2.19 1.55
C PRO A 276 -18.87 1.48 1.22
N SER A 277 -19.84 1.63 2.12
CA SER A 277 -21.23 1.30 1.84
C SER A 277 -21.89 2.39 0.99
N LYS A 278 -23.12 2.16 0.52
CA LYS A 278 -23.85 3.07 -0.39
C LYS A 278 -23.92 4.54 0.07
N ASP A 279 -23.98 4.77 1.38
CA ASP A 279 -24.13 6.12 1.96
C ASP A 279 -22.80 6.66 2.54
N MET A 280 -21.67 6.06 2.15
CA MET A 280 -20.33 6.44 2.58
C MET A 280 -19.47 6.79 1.37
N ASP A 281 -18.58 7.77 1.54
CA ASP A 281 -17.63 8.15 0.50
C ASP A 281 -16.24 7.56 0.78
N PRO A 282 -15.49 7.14 -0.26
CA PRO A 282 -14.09 6.83 -0.09
C PRO A 282 -13.31 8.10 0.27
N ASN A 283 -12.45 7.98 1.28
CA ASN A 283 -11.65 9.09 1.80
C ASN A 283 -10.13 8.86 1.64
N ILE A 284 -9.77 7.72 1.03
CA ILE A 284 -8.40 7.34 0.69
C ILE A 284 -8.33 6.74 -0.72
N MET A 285 -7.17 6.84 -1.35
CA MET A 285 -6.91 6.23 -2.65
C MET A 285 -5.56 5.50 -2.69
N ILE A 286 -5.44 4.51 -3.56
CA ILE A 286 -4.20 3.76 -3.78
C ILE A 286 -3.23 4.62 -4.57
N CYS A 287 -1.98 4.69 -4.10
CA CYS A 287 -0.85 5.24 -4.81
C CYS A 287 0.21 4.16 -5.02
N PRO A 288 0.54 3.80 -6.27
CA PRO A 288 1.72 2.99 -6.55
C PRO A 288 2.98 3.70 -6.03
N TYR A 289 3.82 2.98 -5.30
CA TYR A 289 5.09 3.50 -4.82
C TYR A 289 6.22 2.51 -5.13
N ASP A 290 7.24 2.99 -5.83
CA ASP A 290 8.36 2.22 -6.32
C ASP A 290 9.57 2.51 -5.43
N PHE A 291 9.78 1.65 -4.43
CA PHE A 291 10.84 1.82 -3.44
C PHE A 291 12.19 1.32 -3.97
N LEU A 292 13.22 2.16 -3.93
CA LEU A 292 14.57 1.79 -4.38
C LEU A 292 15.26 0.96 -3.29
N LEU A 293 15.63 -0.29 -3.60
CA LEU A 293 16.28 -1.17 -2.61
C LEU A 293 17.70 -0.72 -2.23
N SER A 294 18.27 0.26 -2.94
CA SER A 294 19.51 0.94 -2.56
C SER A 294 19.36 1.83 -1.33
N GLU A 295 18.14 2.20 -0.94
CA GLU A 295 17.85 3.04 0.23
C GLU A 295 17.80 2.19 1.51
N GLU A 296 18.95 1.66 1.91
CA GLU A 296 19.06 0.74 3.06
C GLU A 296 18.54 1.33 4.38
N ALA A 297 18.63 2.66 4.56
CA ALA A 297 18.16 3.36 5.74
C ALA A 297 16.64 3.21 5.96
N MET A 298 15.85 3.33 4.89
CA MET A 298 14.39 3.20 4.97
C MET A 298 13.93 1.73 4.95
N ARG A 299 14.79 0.82 4.49
CA ARG A 299 14.43 -0.57 4.16
C ARG A 299 13.71 -1.29 5.29
N ALA A 300 14.13 -1.12 6.54
CA ALA A 300 13.51 -1.80 7.69
C ALA A 300 12.05 -1.37 7.90
N CYS A 301 11.71 -0.12 7.57
CA CYS A 301 10.36 0.43 7.74
C CYS A 301 9.42 0.08 6.58
N ILE A 302 9.93 -0.30 5.41
CA ILE A 302 9.11 -0.70 4.25
C ILE A 302 8.56 -2.11 4.48
N PRO A 303 7.25 -2.28 4.73
CA PRO A 303 6.67 -3.53 5.21
C PRO A 303 6.39 -4.53 4.08
N ASN A 304 7.22 -4.49 3.03
CA ASN A 304 7.08 -5.31 1.84
C ASN A 304 8.36 -6.13 1.60
N VAL A 305 8.17 -7.32 1.01
CA VAL A 305 9.26 -8.13 0.47
C VAL A 305 8.90 -8.64 -0.90
N ALA A 306 9.86 -8.71 -1.81
CA ALA A 306 9.67 -9.43 -3.05
C ALA A 306 9.70 -10.93 -2.78
N PHE A 307 8.76 -11.69 -3.37
CA PHE A 307 8.74 -13.15 -3.29
C PHE A 307 10.06 -13.77 -3.80
N ARG A 308 10.65 -13.16 -4.85
CA ARG A 308 11.98 -13.52 -5.35
C ARG A 308 12.66 -12.29 -5.95
N ASN A 309 13.97 -12.21 -5.79
CA ASN A 309 14.76 -11.10 -6.34
C ASN A 309 14.76 -11.19 -7.89
N GLU A 310 14.23 -10.18 -8.55
CA GLU A 310 14.18 -10.06 -10.02
C GLU A 310 15.53 -9.60 -10.56
N GLY A 311 16.58 -10.39 -10.35
CA GLY A 311 17.87 -10.12 -11.00
C GLY A 311 17.75 -10.21 -12.53
N GLY A 312 17.37 -9.11 -13.18
CA GLY A 312 17.40 -8.90 -14.63
C GLY A 312 16.45 -9.77 -15.46
N LEU A 313 15.21 -10.02 -15.03
CA LEU A 313 14.23 -10.75 -15.83
C LEU A 313 13.20 -9.76 -16.42
N LYS A 314 13.21 -9.58 -17.74
CA LYS A 314 12.19 -8.80 -18.45
C LYS A 314 11.15 -9.75 -19.05
N MET A 315 9.88 -9.47 -18.78
CA MET A 315 8.77 -10.26 -19.30
C MET A 315 8.34 -9.71 -20.66
N MET A 316 8.28 -10.56 -21.67
CA MET A 316 7.70 -10.26 -22.98
C MET A 316 6.49 -11.16 -23.20
N LYS A 317 5.38 -10.56 -23.68
CA LYS A 317 4.16 -11.26 -24.03
C LYS A 317 4.07 -11.34 -25.56
N SER A 318 4.03 -12.55 -26.10
CA SER A 318 3.54 -12.81 -27.46
C SER A 318 2.20 -13.55 -27.36
N GLU A 319 1.35 -13.44 -28.38
CA GLU A 319 -0.10 -13.71 -28.42
C GLU A 319 -0.58 -15.10 -27.94
N SER A 320 0.31 -15.98 -27.48
CA SER A 320 -0.04 -17.26 -26.85
C SER A 320 1.03 -17.84 -25.91
N PHE A 321 2.15 -17.14 -25.68
CA PHE A 321 3.26 -17.65 -24.87
C PHE A 321 3.90 -16.55 -24.01
N LEU A 322 4.13 -16.87 -22.73
CA LEU A 322 4.96 -16.09 -21.82
C LEU A 322 6.37 -16.66 -21.83
N PHE A 323 7.37 -15.86 -22.20
CA PHE A 323 8.77 -16.29 -22.13
C PHE A 323 9.62 -15.25 -21.38
N MET A 324 10.57 -15.76 -20.59
CA MET A 324 11.51 -14.93 -19.84
C MET A 324 12.75 -14.69 -20.68
N THR A 325 13.17 -13.43 -20.80
CA THR A 325 14.48 -13.08 -21.33
C THR A 325 15.29 -12.39 -20.24
N ARG A 326 16.58 -12.72 -20.18
CA ARG A 326 17.51 -12.04 -19.27
C ARG A 326 17.79 -10.66 -19.85
N SER A 327 17.33 -9.61 -19.17
CA SER A 327 17.70 -8.24 -19.52
C SER A 327 19.15 -7.99 -19.10
N ASN A 328 19.99 -7.61 -20.07
CA ASN A 328 21.37 -7.18 -19.83
C ASN A 328 21.46 -5.68 -19.43
N SER A 329 20.38 -5.04 -18.97
CA SER A 329 20.43 -3.65 -18.50
C SER A 329 20.99 -3.60 -17.07
N SER A 330 22.31 -3.58 -16.98
CA SER A 330 23.09 -3.56 -15.73
C SER A 330 23.08 -2.21 -14.99
N LEU A 331 22.07 -1.36 -15.20
CA LEU A 331 22.08 0.05 -14.76
C LEU A 331 20.87 0.49 -13.93
N ASP A 332 19.77 -0.27 -13.88
CA ASP A 332 18.61 0.10 -13.06
C ASP A 332 18.71 -0.52 -11.67
N ALA A 333 18.74 0.33 -10.65
CA ALA A 333 18.71 -0.12 -9.26
C ALA A 333 17.46 -0.98 -9.02
N PRO A 334 17.56 -2.09 -8.26
CA PRO A 334 16.42 -2.98 -8.07
C PRO A 334 15.32 -2.27 -7.27
N VAL A 335 14.10 -2.30 -7.80
CA VAL A 335 12.94 -1.59 -7.24
C VAL A 335 11.96 -2.58 -6.63
N LEU A 336 11.46 -2.26 -5.44
CA LEU A 336 10.36 -2.98 -4.80
C LEU A 336 9.04 -2.26 -5.11
N LYS A 337 8.16 -2.95 -5.84
CA LYS A 337 6.86 -2.45 -6.28
C LYS A 337 5.82 -2.52 -5.15
N THR A 338 5.68 -1.44 -4.38
CA THR A 338 4.78 -1.34 -3.22
C THR A 338 3.51 -0.53 -3.52
N LEU A 339 2.63 -0.41 -2.53
CA LEU A 339 1.46 0.46 -2.55
C LEU A 339 1.33 1.20 -1.22
N VAL A 340 0.97 2.48 -1.30
CA VAL A 340 0.55 3.27 -0.14
C VAL A 340 -0.86 3.82 -0.35
N LEU A 341 -1.53 4.18 0.75
CA LEU A 341 -2.86 4.78 0.75
C LEU A 341 -2.73 6.25 1.10
N VAL A 342 -3.29 7.10 0.25
CA VAL A 342 -3.19 8.57 0.32
C VAL A 342 -4.53 9.16 0.66
N ALA A 343 -4.56 10.14 1.57
CA ALA A 343 -5.76 10.88 1.93
C ALA A 343 -6.29 11.70 0.74
N THR A 344 -7.57 11.55 0.39
CA THR A 344 -8.20 12.35 -0.67
C THR A 344 -8.74 13.69 -0.16
N ARG A 345 -8.93 13.82 1.16
CA ARG A 345 -9.32 15.04 1.86
C ARG A 345 -8.65 15.09 3.24
N ALA A 346 -8.85 16.17 3.98
CA ALA A 346 -8.49 16.20 5.39
C ALA A 346 -9.32 15.17 6.19
N LEU A 347 -8.64 14.45 7.09
CA LEU A 347 -9.21 13.39 7.91
C LEU A 347 -8.96 13.67 9.40
N CYS A 348 -9.92 13.29 10.23
CA CYS A 348 -9.80 13.39 11.69
C CYS A 348 -10.56 12.25 12.38
N ASN A 349 -9.84 11.38 13.08
CA ASN A 349 -10.41 10.34 13.96
C ASN A 349 -11.55 9.49 13.35
N GLU A 350 -11.42 9.08 12.09
CA GLU A 350 -12.47 8.39 11.32
C GLU A 350 -11.97 7.09 10.67
N GLU A 351 -12.90 6.29 10.13
CA GLU A 351 -12.56 5.05 9.41
C GLU A 351 -12.06 5.37 8.00
N LEU A 352 -11.03 4.67 7.55
CA LEU A 352 -10.47 4.79 6.20
C LEU A 352 -11.25 3.91 5.24
N MET A 353 -11.80 4.54 4.20
CA MET A 353 -12.67 3.94 3.18
C MET A 353 -11.97 3.96 1.83
N LEU A 354 -11.70 2.77 1.30
CA LEU A 354 -11.00 2.56 0.04
C LEU A 354 -11.97 2.07 -1.05
N ASN A 355 -12.03 2.77 -2.18
CA ASN A 355 -12.74 2.24 -3.34
C ASN A 355 -11.98 1.02 -3.92
N TYR A 356 -12.54 -0.18 -3.75
CA TYR A 356 -11.92 -1.44 -4.21
C TYR A 356 -11.91 -1.61 -5.72
N ARG A 357 -12.80 -0.89 -6.41
CA ARG A 357 -12.97 -0.97 -7.86
C ARG A 357 -13.03 -2.40 -8.41
N LEU A 358 -13.92 -3.23 -7.84
CA LEU A 358 -14.12 -4.59 -8.31
C LEU A 358 -14.56 -4.60 -9.77
N SER A 359 -13.80 -5.31 -10.61
CA SER A 359 -14.07 -5.42 -12.04
C SER A 359 -15.45 -6.03 -12.29
N SER A 360 -16.15 -5.52 -13.31
CA SER A 360 -17.50 -5.93 -13.70
C SER A 360 -17.62 -7.34 -14.31
N PHE A 361 -16.50 -8.03 -14.53
CA PHE A 361 -16.47 -9.33 -15.23
C PHE A 361 -16.99 -10.50 -14.40
N GLU A 362 -17.08 -10.37 -13.08
CA GLU A 362 -17.71 -11.36 -12.20
C GLU A 362 -18.93 -10.76 -11.50
N ARG A 363 -19.86 -11.64 -11.10
CA ARG A 363 -21.06 -11.24 -10.37
C ARG A 363 -20.63 -10.51 -9.10
N ARG A 364 -20.82 -9.18 -9.08
CA ARG A 364 -20.49 -8.33 -7.94
C ARG A 364 -21.13 -8.91 -6.67
N PRO A 365 -20.38 -9.00 -5.56
CA PRO A 365 -20.96 -9.42 -4.30
C PRO A 365 -22.10 -8.50 -3.88
N GLU A 366 -23.10 -9.03 -3.17
CA GLU A 366 -24.27 -8.27 -2.73
C GLU A 366 -23.92 -7.08 -1.83
N TRP A 367 -22.79 -7.14 -1.13
CA TRP A 367 -22.28 -6.08 -0.27
C TRP A 367 -21.58 -4.95 -1.04
N TYR A 368 -21.19 -5.17 -2.29
CA TYR A 368 -20.42 -4.19 -3.06
C TYR A 368 -21.33 -3.18 -3.74
N THR A 369 -21.12 -1.89 -3.43
CA THR A 369 -21.82 -0.78 -4.09
C THR A 369 -20.81 0.05 -4.89
N PRO A 370 -20.91 0.13 -6.22
CA PRO A 370 -20.03 0.97 -7.02
C PRO A 370 -20.09 2.43 -6.56
N VAL A 371 -18.94 3.05 -6.32
CA VAL A 371 -18.85 4.46 -5.91
C VAL A 371 -19.20 5.41 -7.07
N ASP A 372 -18.78 5.07 -8.28
CA ASP A 372 -19.08 5.82 -9.49
C ASP A 372 -19.59 4.84 -10.55
N GLU A 373 -20.86 4.92 -10.94
CA GLU A 373 -21.42 4.04 -11.97
C GLU A 373 -20.84 4.29 -13.36
N GLU A 374 -20.35 5.51 -13.64
CA GLU A 374 -19.75 5.88 -14.93
C GLU A 374 -18.35 5.28 -15.09
N GLU A 375 -17.60 5.06 -14.00
CA GLU A 375 -16.31 4.36 -14.02
C GLU A 375 -16.43 2.89 -14.53
N TYR A 376 -17.65 2.30 -14.56
CA TYR A 376 -17.88 0.89 -14.94
C TYR A 376 -18.85 0.66 -16.11
N ARG A 377 -19.35 1.71 -16.76
CA ARG A 377 -20.05 1.61 -18.06
C ARG A 377 -19.04 1.63 -19.20
#